data_AF-A0A2M9E9K9-F1
#
_entry.id   AF-A0A2M9E9K9-F1
#
_cell.length_a   1.000
_cell.length_b   1.000
_cell.length_c   1.000
_cell.angle_alpha   90.00
_cell.angle_beta   90.00
_cell.angle_gamma   90.00
#
_symmetry.space_group_name_H-M   'P 1'
#
loop_
_entity.id
_entity.type
_entity.pdbx_description
1 polymer ?
#
loop_
_entity_poly.entity_id
_entity_poly.type
_entity_poly.pdbx_seq_one_letter_code
_entity_poly.pdbx_strand_id
1 'polypeptide(L)'
;MKNKIEDLRNHLFATLEALQDKGEPMPIDRARAIADVAKVIVDSAKAETEFLRVTGADAGTGFIPEQRAPAGGPRGLPSAGHGGRAIGRG
;
A
#
# COMPACT_ATOMS: atom_id res chain seq x y z
N MET A 1 -2.73 -15.78 -12.53
CA MET A 1 -3.47 -14.50 -12.69
C MET A 1 -2.85 -13.48 -11.76
N LYS A 2 -2.69 -12.24 -12.22
CA LYS A 2 -2.13 -11.14 -11.43
C LYS A 2 -3.27 -10.38 -10.77
N ASN A 3 -3.30 -10.31 -9.44
CA ASN A 3 -4.47 -9.86 -8.66
C ASN A 3 -4.16 -8.76 -7.64
N LYS A 4 -3.00 -8.09 -7.74
CA LYS A 4 -2.63 -6.99 -6.86
C LYS A 4 -2.98 -5.63 -7.46
N ILE A 5 -3.11 -4.60 -6.63
CA ILE A 5 -3.43 -3.24 -7.09
C ILE A 5 -2.36 -2.67 -8.04
N GLU A 6 -1.09 -3.04 -7.85
CA GLU A 6 0.01 -2.63 -8.73
C GLU A 6 -0.13 -3.23 -10.12
N ASP A 7 -0.59 -4.48 -10.21
CA ASP A 7 -0.83 -5.15 -11.50
C ASP A 7 -1.95 -4.46 -12.28
N LEU A 8 -3.04 -4.09 -11.59
CA LEU A 8 -4.11 -3.30 -12.19
C LEU A 8 -3.59 -1.96 -12.73
N ARG A 9 -2.79 -1.23 -11.94
CA ARG A 9 -2.19 0.06 -12.36
C ARG A 9 -1.32 -0.12 -13.59
N ASN A 10 -0.49 -1.16 -13.64
CA ASN A 10 0.35 -1.46 -14.80
C ASN A 10 -0.49 -1.74 -16.06
N HIS A 11 -1.58 -2.52 -15.93
CA HIS A 11 -2.48 -2.77 -17.06
C HIS A 11 -3.19 -1.50 -17.56
N LEU A 12 -3.54 -0.58 -16.66
CA LEU A 12 -4.14 0.70 -17.04
C LEU A 12 -3.14 1.61 -17.76
N PHE A 13 -1.88 1.66 -17.32
CA PHE A 13 -0.85 2.41 -18.04
C PHE A 13 -0.57 1.83 -19.43
N ALA A 14 -0.47 0.51 -19.57
CA ALA A 14 -0.33 -0.12 -20.89
C ALA A 14 -1.53 0.19 -21.81
N THR A 15 -2.74 0.29 -21.25
CA THR A 15 -3.93 0.71 -22.00
C THR A 15 -3.83 2.17 -22.45
N LEU A 16 -3.32 3.07 -21.61
CA LEU A 16 -3.09 4.47 -21.97
C LEU A 16 -2.04 4.60 -23.09
N GLU A 17 -0.95 3.85 -23.03
CA GLU A 17 0.07 3.80 -24.08
C GLU A 17 -0.52 3.32 -25.41
N ALA A 18 -1.29 2.23 -25.38
CA ALA A 18 -1.94 1.66 -26.56
C ALA A 18 -3.02 2.58 -27.16
N LEU A 19 -3.64 3.45 -26.36
CA LEU A 19 -4.54 4.49 -26.87
C LEU A 19 -3.80 5.65 -27.55
N GLN A 20 -2.55 5.88 -27.18
CA GLN A 20 -1.71 6.94 -27.76
C GLN A 20 -0.94 6.47 -29.00
N ASP A 21 -0.83 5.15 -29.21
CA ASP A 21 -0.24 4.57 -30.41
C ASP A 21 -1.06 4.95 -31.65
N LYS A 22 -0.45 5.71 -32.56
CA LYS A 22 -1.09 6.15 -33.81
C LYS A 22 -0.95 5.13 -34.94
N GLY A 23 -0.01 4.20 -34.84
CA GLY A 23 0.23 3.14 -35.82
C GLY A 23 -0.68 1.93 -35.60
N GLU A 24 -0.88 1.56 -34.33
CA GLU A 24 -1.77 0.46 -33.95
C GLU A 24 -2.61 0.82 -32.69
N PRO A 25 -3.56 1.76 -32.83
CA PRO A 25 -4.36 2.21 -31.69
C PRO A 25 -5.30 1.12 -31.16
N MET A 26 -5.43 1.03 -29.84
CA MET A 26 -6.49 0.22 -29.22
C MET A 26 -7.89 0.74 -29.60
N PRO A 27 -8.87 -0.13 -29.87
CA PRO A 27 -10.26 0.27 -30.04
C PRO A 27 -10.82 0.99 -28.79
N ILE A 28 -11.45 2.14 -28.99
CA ILE A 28 -11.97 2.97 -27.89
C ILE A 28 -12.94 2.22 -26.98
N ASP A 29 -13.83 1.39 -27.54
CA ASP A 29 -14.79 0.62 -26.74
C ASP A 29 -14.12 -0.40 -25.84
N ARG A 30 -12.99 -0.98 -26.29
CA ARG A 30 -12.17 -1.86 -25.46
C ARG A 30 -11.54 -1.09 -24.31
N ALA A 31 -11.00 0.09 -24.59
CA ALA A 31 -10.41 0.93 -23.56
C ALA A 31 -11.45 1.41 -22.52
N ARG A 32 -12.66 1.74 -22.96
CA ARG A 32 -13.78 2.06 -22.06
C ARG A 32 -14.14 0.89 -21.15
N ALA A 33 -14.27 -0.32 -21.71
CA ALA A 33 -14.56 -1.52 -20.91
C ALA A 33 -13.48 -1.79 -19.85
N ILE A 34 -12.20 -1.56 -20.19
CA ILE A 34 -11.09 -1.66 -19.23
C ILE A 34 -11.24 -0.61 -18.12
N ALA A 35 -11.54 0.64 -18.48
CA ALA A 35 -11.72 1.73 -17.52
C ALA A 35 -12.88 1.46 -16.56
N ASP A 36 -14.00 0.91 -17.05
CA ASP A 36 -15.17 0.59 -16.24
C ASP A 36 -14.88 -0.51 -15.22
N VAL A 37 -14.21 -1.61 -15.63
CA VAL A 37 -13.80 -2.68 -14.71
C VAL A 37 -12.80 -2.15 -13.67
N ALA A 38 -11.85 -1.31 -14.09
CA ALA A 38 -10.89 -0.71 -13.17
C ALA A 38 -11.54 0.20 -12.13
N LYS A 39 -12.58 0.96 -12.51
CA LYS A 39 -13.35 1.79 -11.59
C LYS A 39 -13.98 0.94 -10.48
N VAL A 40 -14.60 -0.19 -10.83
CA VAL A 40 -15.19 -1.12 -9.85
C VAL A 40 -14.13 -1.64 -8.87
N ILE A 41 -12.94 -2.00 -9.36
CA ILE A 41 -11.86 -2.48 -8.51
C ILE A 41 -11.36 -1.38 -7.55
N VAL A 42 -11.19 -0.15 -8.05
CA VAL A 42 -10.79 1.01 -7.23
C VAL A 42 -11.85 1.32 -6.17
N ASP A 43 -13.13 1.24 -6.52
CA ASP A 43 -14.22 1.50 -5.57
C ASP A 43 -14.28 0.42 -4.47
N SER A 44 -13.99 -0.85 -4.78
CA SER A 44 -13.78 -1.91 -3.78
C SER A 44 -12.61 -1.62 -2.84
N ALA A 45 -11.48 -1.11 -3.36
CA ALA A 45 -10.32 -0.73 -2.56
C ALA A 45 -10.62 0.39 -1.57
N LYS A 46 -11.42 1.38 -2.01
CA LYS A 46 -11.87 2.49 -1.16
C LYS A 46 -12.79 1.97 -0.05
N ALA A 47 -13.72 1.06 -0.37
CA ALA A 47 -14.61 0.47 0.62
C ALA A 47 -13.83 -0.27 1.71
N GLU A 48 -12.76 -0.98 1.34
CA GLU A 48 -11.87 -1.62 2.31
C GLU A 48 -11.09 -0.61 3.15
N THR A 49 -10.52 0.43 2.53
CA THR A 49 -9.82 1.50 3.27
C THR A 49 -10.75 2.17 4.29
N GLU A 50 -12.00 2.41 3.90
CA GLU A 50 -13.03 2.96 4.77
C GLU A 50 -13.39 2.00 5.90
N PHE A 51 -13.51 0.71 5.63
CA PHE A 51 -13.72 -0.31 6.65
C PHE A 51 -12.59 -0.31 7.70
N LEU A 52 -11.32 -0.27 7.27
CA LEU A 52 -10.17 -0.19 8.19
C LEU A 52 -10.24 1.08 9.04
N ARG A 53 -10.54 2.23 8.41
CA ARG A 53 -10.66 3.52 9.08
C ARG A 53 -11.76 3.53 10.15
N VAL A 54 -12.93 2.95 9.85
CA VAL A 54 -14.10 2.93 10.75
C VAL A 54 -13.94 1.93 11.88
N THR A 55 -13.35 0.77 11.62
CA THR A 55 -13.18 -0.28 12.63
C THR A 55 -11.93 -0.11 13.49
N GLY A 56 -10.98 0.73 13.06
CA GLY A 56 -9.67 0.86 13.69
C GLY A 56 -8.78 -0.36 13.45
N ALA A 57 -9.15 -1.23 12.49
CA ALA A 57 -8.35 -2.37 12.11
C ALA A 57 -7.06 -1.91 11.41
N ASP A 58 -5.96 -2.49 11.87
CA ASP A 58 -4.59 -2.22 11.48
C ASP A 58 -4.07 -3.23 10.43
N ALA A 59 -4.90 -4.21 10.07
CA ALA A 59 -4.59 -5.21 9.06
C ALA A 59 -5.61 -5.26 7.91
N GLY A 60 -5.10 -5.21 6.67
CA GLY A 60 -5.89 -5.24 5.43
C GLY A 60 -6.30 -6.65 5.00
N THR A 61 -7.21 -6.76 4.05
CA THR A 61 -7.70 -8.06 3.53
C THR A 61 -6.78 -8.70 2.48
N GLY A 62 -5.65 -8.04 2.17
CA GLY A 62 -4.68 -8.47 1.16
C GLY A 62 -4.82 -7.76 -0.19
N PHE A 63 -5.80 -6.87 -0.36
CA PHE A 63 -5.92 -6.01 -1.54
C PHE A 63 -4.89 -4.86 -1.50
N ILE A 64 -4.75 -4.21 -0.35
CA ILE A 64 -3.61 -3.35 -0.02
C ILE A 64 -2.69 -4.17 0.89
N PRO A 65 -1.56 -4.68 0.38
CA PRO A 65 -0.65 -5.46 1.20
C PRO A 65 -0.03 -4.58 2.29
N GLU A 66 -0.09 -5.04 3.54
CA GLU A 66 0.70 -4.46 4.61
C GLU A 66 2.19 -4.68 4.31
N GLN A 67 2.93 -3.59 4.08
CA GLN A 67 4.37 -3.64 4.28
C GLN A 67 4.62 -3.72 5.78
N ARG A 68 4.57 -4.94 6.33
CA ARG A 68 5.02 -5.17 7.70
C ARG A 68 6.51 -4.86 7.75
N ALA A 69 6.87 -3.72 8.35
CA ALA A 69 8.26 -3.46 8.69
C ALA A 69 8.76 -4.67 9.52
N PRO A 70 9.96 -5.21 9.25
CA PRO A 70 10.46 -6.36 9.98
C PRO A 70 10.44 -6.05 11.48
N ALA A 71 9.75 -6.89 12.25
CA ALA A 71 9.73 -6.83 13.69
C ALA A 71 11.14 -7.14 14.21
N GLY A 72 11.99 -6.12 14.31
CA GLY A 72 13.40 -6.33 14.64
C GLY A 72 14.27 -5.07 14.57
N GLY A 73 13.77 -3.92 15.04
CA GLY A 73 14.66 -2.82 15.44
C GLY A 73 15.20 -3.11 16.85
N PRO A 74 16.50 -2.91 17.15
CA PRO A 74 17.08 -3.31 18.42
C PRO A 74 16.38 -2.58 19.57
N ARG A 75 15.68 -3.34 20.41
CA ARG A 75 15.16 -2.89 21.69
C ARG A 75 16.33 -2.80 22.65
N GLY A 76 16.92 -1.61 22.78
CA GLY A 76 18.02 -1.41 23.72
C GLY A 76 18.62 -0.02 23.68
N LEU A 77 17.98 0.94 24.34
CA LEU A 77 18.71 2.02 25.00
C LEU A 77 18.30 1.99 26.48
N PRO A 78 19.19 1.58 27.40
CA PRO A 78 18.91 1.76 28.82
C PRO A 78 18.84 3.26 29.11
N SER A 79 17.77 3.65 29.82
CA SER A 79 17.57 5.00 30.35
C SER A 79 18.75 5.36 31.26
N ALA A 80 19.60 6.28 30.80
CA ALA A 80 20.61 6.90 31.64
C ALA A 80 19.91 7.89 32.59
N GLY A 81 19.86 7.54 33.87
CA GLY A 81 19.62 8.50 34.94
C GLY A 81 18.82 7.95 36.11
N HIS A 82 19.50 7.66 37.22
CA HIS A 82 19.21 8.27 38.52
C HIS A 82 20.41 8.02 39.47
N GLY A 83 20.92 9.08 40.07
CA GLY A 83 22.15 9.09 40.87
C GLY A 83 21.99 8.55 42.29
N GLY A 84 23.13 8.23 42.89
CA GLY A 84 23.27 7.90 44.31
C GLY A 84 24.72 8.14 44.77
N ARG A 85 24.91 9.19 45.58
CA ARG A 85 26.16 9.54 46.28
C ARG A 85 26.64 8.41 47.21
N ALA A 86 27.97 8.19 47.27
CA ALA A 86 28.69 7.80 48.51
C ALA A 86 30.17 8.20 48.36
N ILE A 87 30.61 9.32 48.93
CA ILE A 87 31.39 9.45 50.19
C ILE A 87 32.66 8.57 50.32
N GLY A 88 33.83 9.21 50.17
CA GLY A 88 34.84 9.24 51.25
C GLY A 88 36.00 8.22 51.30
N ARG A 89 37.20 8.83 51.28
CA ARG A 89 38.45 8.52 52.02
C ARG A 89 39.44 7.49 51.44
N GLY A 90 40.71 7.91 51.45
CA GLY A 90 41.92 7.11 51.30
C GLY A 90 43.04 7.93 50.72
#